data_AF-A0A945RLN9-F1
#
_entry.id   AF-A0A945RLN9-F1
#
_cell.length_a   1.000
_cell.length_b   1.000
_cell.length_c   1.000
_cell.angle_alpha   90.00
_cell.angle_beta   90.00
_cell.angle_gamma   90.00
#
_symmetry.space_group_name_H-M   'P 1'
#
loop_
_entity.id
_entity.type
_entity.pdbx_description
1 polymer ?
#
loop_
_entity_poly.entity_id
_entity_poly.type
_entity_poly.pdbx_seq_one_letter_code
_entity_poly.pdbx_strand_id
1 'polypeptide(L)'
;MDGYTIRHIGLDIDYYHDESDQLKLPRETEDLYAIDKEKAALFTETASGLDFSSEEMLEWYFTHSKKTLAEHLPKRGSSDAQPPRQVIIFPIQFPPGIFHIMTEQGAVDIKGLRLAIEVSV
;
A
#
# COMPACT_ATOMS: atom_id res chain seq x y z
N MET A 1 -4.35 -13.82 8.02
CA MET A 1 -3.22 -13.17 8.72
C MET A 1 -3.31 -13.51 10.21
N ASP A 2 -3.03 -14.76 10.59
CA ASP A 2 -3.32 -15.23 11.95
C ASP A 2 -2.33 -14.67 12.99
N GLY A 3 -2.86 -13.91 13.96
CA GLY A 3 -2.15 -13.45 15.15
C GLY A 3 -1.44 -12.09 15.05
N TYR A 4 -1.71 -11.31 14.00
CA TYR A 4 -1.20 -9.94 13.85
C TYR A 4 -2.35 -8.97 13.55
N THR A 5 -2.37 -7.83 14.22
CA THR A 5 -3.16 -6.66 13.82
C THR A 5 -2.29 -5.77 12.95
N ILE A 6 -2.77 -5.47 11.74
CA ILE A 6 -2.13 -4.56 10.80
C ILE A 6 -2.92 -3.26 10.81
N ARG A 7 -2.20 -2.13 10.78
CA ARG A 7 -2.78 -0.81 10.56
C ARG A 7 -1.98 -0.08 9.51
N HIS A 8 -2.63 0.39 8.45
CA HIS A 8 -1.99 1.26 7.47
C HIS A 8 -1.78 2.67 8.05
N ILE A 9 -0.53 3.12 8.09
CA ILE A 9 -0.17 4.41 8.71
C ILE A 9 0.36 5.42 7.70
N GLY A 10 0.77 4.99 6.51
CA GLY A 10 1.24 5.89 5.46
C GLY A 10 1.26 5.23 4.08
N LEU A 11 1.18 6.08 3.07
CA LEU A 11 1.23 5.74 1.66
C LEU A 11 1.99 6.84 0.94
N ASP A 12 2.96 6.45 0.12
CA ASP A 12 3.70 7.30 -0.77
C ASP A 12 3.70 6.64 -2.15
N ILE A 13 3.41 7.40 -3.20
CA ILE A 13 3.18 6.88 -4.56
C ILE A 13 4.12 7.59 -5.52
N ASP A 14 4.91 6.81 -6.25
CA ASP A 14 5.74 7.27 -7.36
C ASP A 14 4.99 7.00 -8.67
N TYR A 15 4.95 7.96 -9.61
CA TYR A 15 4.24 7.85 -10.88
C TYR A 15 5.18 7.74 -12.09
N TYR A 16 4.67 7.20 -13.20
CA TYR A 16 5.29 7.35 -14.52
C TYR A 16 4.80 8.65 -15.19
N HIS A 17 5.13 9.80 -14.61
CA HIS A 17 4.76 11.12 -15.13
C HIS A 17 5.89 12.13 -14.90
N ASP A 18 6.23 12.94 -15.92
CA ASP A 18 7.35 13.90 -15.85
C ASP A 18 7.12 14.97 -14.77
N GLU A 19 5.86 15.28 -14.45
CA GLU A 19 5.46 16.24 -13.42
C GLU A 19 4.77 15.54 -12.23
N SER A 20 5.34 14.43 -11.77
CA SER A 20 4.77 13.61 -10.68
C SER A 20 4.41 14.43 -9.43
N ASP A 21 5.24 15.40 -9.05
CA ASP A 21 5.04 16.25 -7.86
C ASP A 21 3.84 17.20 -7.97
N GLN A 22 3.30 17.40 -9.18
CA GLN A 22 2.17 18.31 -9.44
C GLN A 22 0.84 17.56 -9.59
N LEU A 23 0.87 16.22 -9.60
CA LEU A 23 -0.33 15.41 -9.71
C LEU A 23 -1.15 15.51 -8.42
N LYS A 24 -2.45 15.71 -8.59
CA LYS A 24 -3.39 15.83 -7.48
C LYS A 24 -4.39 14.70 -7.54
N LEU A 25 -4.63 14.09 -6.39
CA LEU A 25 -5.75 13.18 -6.24
C LEU A 25 -7.05 14.00 -6.29
N PRO A 26 -8.12 13.47 -6.89
CA PRO A 26 -9.43 14.07 -6.77
C PRO A 26 -9.79 14.20 -5.30
N ARG A 27 -10.42 15.31 -4.93
CA ARG A 27 -10.79 15.57 -3.54
C ARG A 27 -11.63 14.45 -2.92
N GLU A 28 -12.51 13.82 -3.69
CA GLU A 28 -13.31 12.67 -3.23
C GLU A 28 -12.43 11.48 -2.84
N THR A 29 -11.37 11.23 -3.61
CA THR A 29 -10.37 10.20 -3.32
C THR A 29 -9.56 10.52 -2.07
N GLU A 30 -9.18 11.78 -1.87
CA GLU A 30 -8.51 12.25 -0.65
C GLU A 30 -9.41 12.11 0.58
N ASP A 31 -10.68 12.49 0.47
CA ASP A 31 -11.66 12.41 1.54
C ASP A 31 -11.93 10.94 1.92
N LEU A 32 -12.08 10.04 0.93
CA LEU A 32 -12.21 8.60 1.16
C LEU A 32 -10.99 8.02 1.89
N TYR A 33 -9.78 8.39 1.44
CA TYR A 33 -8.56 7.94 2.10
C TYR A 33 -8.42 8.50 3.52
N ALA A 34 -8.87 9.74 3.77
CA ALA A 34 -8.85 10.32 5.11
C ALA A 34 -9.83 9.63 6.07
N ILE A 35 -10.97 9.13 5.57
CA ILE A 35 -11.99 8.43 6.35
C ILE A 35 -11.57 7.00 6.67
N ASP A 36 -11.13 6.24 5.66
CA ASP A 36 -10.73 4.83 5.82
C ASP A 36 -9.59 4.47 4.84
N LYS A 37 -8.36 4.68 5.30
CA LYS A 37 -7.13 4.40 4.52
C LYS A 37 -7.02 2.95 4.06
N GLU A 38 -7.58 2.03 4.83
CA GLU A 38 -7.43 0.59 4.59
C GLU A 38 -8.35 0.13 3.48
N LYS A 39 -9.56 0.72 3.38
CA LYS A 39 -10.60 0.33 2.42
C LYS A 39 -10.78 1.28 1.26
N ALA A 40 -10.14 2.45 1.26
CA ALA A 40 -10.14 3.34 0.13
C ALA A 40 -9.50 2.62 -1.08
N ALA A 41 -10.33 2.26 -2.06
CA ALA A 41 -9.90 1.61 -3.29
C ALA A 41 -9.32 2.69 -4.23
N LEU A 42 -7.99 2.82 -4.20
CA LEU A 42 -7.25 3.89 -4.85
C LEU A 42 -6.53 3.44 -6.12
N PHE A 43 -6.27 2.14 -6.25
CA PHE A 43 -5.35 1.62 -7.25
C PHE A 43 -6.12 0.74 -8.23
N THR A 44 -6.23 1.16 -9.48
CA THR A 44 -6.97 0.40 -10.49
C THR A 44 -6.00 -0.48 -11.27
N GLU A 45 -6.23 -1.80 -11.28
CA GLU A 45 -5.48 -2.72 -12.13
C GLU A 45 -5.89 -2.50 -13.59
N THR A 46 -4.92 -2.13 -14.43
CA THR A 46 -5.19 -1.70 -15.81
C THR A 46 -5.79 -2.81 -16.68
N ALA A 47 -5.42 -4.07 -16.44
CA ALA A 47 -5.88 -5.20 -17.25
C ALA A 47 -7.33 -5.61 -16.96
N SER A 48 -7.77 -5.51 -15.70
CA SER A 48 -9.08 -5.98 -15.24
C SER A 48 -10.06 -4.82 -14.97
N GLY A 49 -9.56 -3.61 -14.76
CA GLY A 49 -10.33 -2.47 -14.29
C GLY A 49 -10.80 -2.61 -12.84
N LEU A 50 -10.23 -3.53 -12.07
CA LEU A 50 -10.57 -3.72 -10.67
C LEU A 50 -9.82 -2.73 -9.79
N ASP A 51 -10.54 -2.14 -8.83
CA ASP A 51 -9.96 -1.23 -7.86
C ASP A 51 -9.46 -2.00 -6.63
N PHE A 52 -8.29 -1.60 -6.14
CA PHE A 52 -7.59 -2.18 -5.01
C PHE A 52 -7.41 -1.12 -3.95
N SER A 53 -7.62 -1.53 -2.71
CA SER A 53 -7.31 -0.77 -1.50
C SER A 53 -5.86 -0.98 -1.05
N SER A 54 -5.40 -0.23 -0.06
CA SER A 54 -4.04 -0.39 0.48
C SER A 54 -3.82 -1.79 1.06
N GLU A 55 -4.85 -2.37 1.69
CA GLU A 55 -4.84 -3.73 2.21
C GLU A 55 -4.68 -4.75 1.07
N GLU A 56 -5.50 -4.64 0.03
CA GLU A 56 -5.45 -5.54 -1.13
C GLU A 56 -4.13 -5.40 -1.91
N MET A 57 -3.53 -4.21 -1.96
CA MET A 57 -2.20 -4.02 -2.55
C MET A 57 -1.10 -4.72 -1.74
N LEU A 58 -1.21 -4.74 -0.42
CA LEU A 58 -0.29 -5.47 0.44
C LEU A 58 -0.44 -6.99 0.25
N GLU A 59 -1.68 -7.48 0.13
CA GLU A 59 -1.94 -8.89 -0.18
C GLU A 59 -1.43 -9.28 -1.57
N TRP A 60 -1.64 -8.42 -2.56
CA TRP A 60 -1.12 -8.58 -3.91
C TRP A 60 0.42 -8.69 -3.88
N TYR A 61 1.08 -7.82 -3.10
CA TYR A 61 2.53 -7.86 -2.94
C TYR A 61 3.00 -9.20 -2.36
N PHE A 62 2.42 -9.65 -1.24
CA PHE A 62 2.81 -10.91 -0.62
C PHE A 62 2.61 -12.11 -1.55
N THR A 63 1.50 -12.11 -2.29
CA THR A 63 1.19 -13.15 -3.28
C THR A 63 2.24 -13.20 -4.39
N HIS A 64 2.61 -12.05 -4.96
CA HIS A 64 3.55 -11.97 -6.08
C HIS A 64 5.01 -12.16 -5.64
N SER A 65 5.39 -11.60 -4.49
CA SER A 65 6.75 -11.72 -3.96
C SER A 65 7.01 -13.09 -3.31
N LYS A 66 5.97 -13.89 -3.06
CA LYS A 66 6.00 -15.14 -2.28
C LYS A 66 6.61 -14.94 -0.90
N LYS A 67 6.36 -13.77 -0.30
CA LYS A 67 6.83 -13.41 1.04
C LYS A 67 5.65 -13.33 1.98
N THR A 68 5.91 -13.48 3.26
CA THR A 68 4.94 -13.39 4.34
C THR A 68 5.32 -12.25 5.27
N LEU A 69 4.33 -11.65 5.93
CA LEU A 69 4.58 -10.60 6.93
C LEU A 69 5.58 -11.05 8.01
N ALA A 70 5.53 -12.31 8.43
CA ALA A 70 6.41 -12.87 9.45
C ALA A 70 7.90 -12.80 9.08
N GLU A 71 8.25 -12.86 7.79
CA GLU A 71 9.64 -12.75 7.32
C GLU A 71 10.19 -11.32 7.45
N HIS A 72 9.32 -10.33 7.53
CA HIS A 72 9.68 -8.92 7.71
C HIS A 72 9.70 -8.49 9.18
N LEU A 73 9.21 -9.35 10.08
CA LEU A 73 9.24 -9.10 11.51
C LEU A 73 10.54 -9.65 12.12
N PRO A 74 11.14 -8.95 13.11
CA PRO A 74 12.25 -9.45 13.88
C PRO A 74 11.83 -10.76 14.54
N LYS A 75 12.72 -11.75 14.48
CA LYS A 75 12.52 -13.05 15.12
C LYS A 75 12.25 -12.79 16.61
N ARG A 76 11.09 -13.26 17.11
CA ARG A 76 10.74 -13.16 18.54
C ARG A 76 11.89 -13.80 19.34
N GLY A 77 12.64 -12.98 20.06
CA GLY A 77 13.50 -13.48 21.14
C GLY A 77 12.59 -14.00 22.26
N SER A 78 13.08 -14.95 23.07
CA SER A 78 12.36 -15.60 24.17
C SER A 78 12.04 -14.68 25.36
N SER A 79 11.54 -13.48 25.10
CA SER A 79 11.16 -12.51 26.13
C SER A 79 9.65 -12.31 26.09
N ASP A 80 8.99 -12.54 27.23
CA ASP A 80 7.55 -12.33 27.47
C ASP A 80 7.11 -10.85 27.37
N ALA A 81 7.98 -9.96 26.90
CA ALA A 81 7.61 -8.59 26.62
C ALA A 81 6.74 -8.54 25.35
N GLN A 82 5.57 -7.91 25.44
CA GLN A 82 4.74 -7.61 24.27
C GLN A 82 5.62 -6.87 23.26
N PRO A 83 5.80 -7.40 22.03
CA PRO A 83 6.68 -6.77 21.07
C PRO A 83 6.20 -5.33 20.84
N PRO A 84 7.11 -4.33 20.83
CA PRO A 84 6.72 -2.96 20.52
C PRO A 84 6.02 -2.93 19.16
N ARG A 85 5.09 -1.99 18.98
CA ARG A 85 4.46 -1.74 17.67
C ARG A 85 5.56 -1.56 16.63
N GLN A 86 5.46 -2.31 15.54
CA GLN A 86 6.52 -2.37 14.54
C GLN A 86 6.06 -1.65 13.29
N VAL A 87 6.84 -0.65 12.88
CA VAL A 87 6.60 0.04 11.61
C VAL A 87 7.41 -0.64 10.53
N ILE A 88 6.74 -1.10 9.48
CA ILE A 88 7.35 -1.72 8.31
C ILE A 88 6.93 -0.92 7.08
N ILE A 89 7.88 -0.66 6.19
CA ILE A 89 7.64 -0.03 4.90
C ILE A 89 7.86 -1.08 3.82
N PHE A 90 6.82 -1.33 3.02
CA PHE A 90 6.88 -2.22 1.87
C PHE A 90 7.07 -1.40 0.58
N PRO A 91 8.26 -1.43 -0.03
CA PRO A 91 8.47 -0.86 -1.34
C PRO A 91 7.93 -1.83 -2.40
N ILE A 92 6.91 -1.41 -3.12
CA ILE A 92 6.28 -2.17 -4.19
C ILE A 92 6.56 -1.42 -5.50
N GLN A 93 7.04 -2.12 -6.51
CA GLN A 93 7.39 -1.51 -7.80
C GLN A 93 6.61 -2.18 -8.91
N PHE A 94 6.18 -1.38 -9.88
CA PHE A 94 5.42 -1.87 -11.03
C PHE A 94 6.10 -1.49 -12.35
N PRO A 95 6.10 -2.41 -13.33
CA PRO A 95 6.19 -2.03 -14.72
C PRO A 95 5.06 -1.06 -15.12
N PRO A 96 5.25 -0.25 -16.18
CA PRO A 96 4.17 0.54 -16.75
C PRO A 96 2.96 -0.34 -17.15
N GLY A 97 1.76 0.22 -17.05
CA GLY A 97 0.52 -0.42 -17.48
C GLY A 97 -0.01 -1.54 -16.56
N ILE A 98 0.49 -1.67 -15.32
CA ILE A 98 -0.03 -2.67 -14.36
C ILE A 98 -1.11 -2.04 -13.47
N PHE A 99 -0.79 -0.95 -12.79
CA PHE A 99 -1.71 -0.19 -11.95
C PHE A 99 -1.68 1.28 -12.32
N HIS A 100 -2.82 1.93 -12.24
CA HIS A 100 -2.95 3.37 -12.35
C HIS A 100 -3.80 3.93 -11.21
N ILE A 101 -3.72 5.25 -11.02
CA ILE A 101 -4.65 6.00 -10.17
C ILE A 101 -5.34 7.06 -11.01
N MET A 102 -6.56 7.41 -10.62
CA MET A 102 -7.25 8.56 -11.16
C MET A 102 -6.77 9.83 -10.47
N THR A 103 -6.18 10.74 -11.24
CA THR A 103 -5.79 12.09 -10.81
C THR A 103 -6.74 13.12 -11.40
N GLU A 104 -6.68 14.38 -10.96
CA GLU A 104 -7.40 15.48 -11.62
C GLU A 104 -7.00 15.65 -13.09
N GLN A 105 -5.79 15.22 -13.47
CA GLN A 105 -5.26 15.28 -14.83
C GLN A 105 -5.62 14.05 -15.68
N GLY A 106 -6.25 13.03 -15.08
CA GLY A 106 -6.61 11.76 -15.72
C GLY A 106 -5.94 10.55 -15.08
N ALA A 107 -6.05 9.39 -15.73
CA ALA A 107 -5.41 8.17 -15.27
C ALA A 107 -3.89 8.27 -15.43
N VAL A 108 -3.15 7.99 -14.35
CA VAL A 108 -1.68 7.99 -14.36
C VAL A 108 -1.16 6.66 -13.83
N ASP A 109 -0.27 6.05 -14.61
CA ASP A 109 0.39 4.80 -14.23
C ASP A 109 1.29 4.97 -13.01
N ILE A 110 1.22 3.98 -12.12
CA ILE A 110 1.99 3.94 -10.89
C ILE A 110 3.31 3.23 -11.17
N LYS A 111 4.40 3.88 -10.77
CA LYS A 111 5.76 3.33 -10.82
C LYS A 111 6.10 2.54 -9.57
N GLY A 112 5.68 3.03 -8.42
CA GLY A 112 5.88 2.34 -7.16
C GLY A 112 5.07 2.90 -6.01
N LEU A 113 4.99 2.10 -4.95
CA LEU A 113 4.33 2.41 -3.69
C LEU A 113 5.35 2.23 -2.57
N ARG A 114 5.23 3.05 -1.54
CA ARG A 114 5.75 2.72 -0.20
C ARG A 114 4.57 2.65 0.75
N LEU A 115 4.15 1.42 1.04
CA LEU A 115 3.09 1.15 2.03
C LEU A 115 3.72 1.04 3.41
N ALA A 116 3.42 2.01 4.28
CA ALA A 116 3.85 1.97 5.67
C ALA A 116 2.73 1.38 6.52
N ILE A 117 3.04 0.28 7.21
CA ILE A 117 2.12 -0.37 8.14
C ILE A 117 2.71 -0.39 9.55
N GLU A 118 1.82 -0.32 10.54
CA GLU A 118 2.08 -0.65 11.92
C GLU A 118 1.56 -2.07 12.20
N VAL A 119 2.39 -2.91 12.78
CA VAL A 119 2.05 -4.29 13.14
C VAL A 119 2.10 -4.45 14.65
N SER A 120 1.04 -5.02 15.23
CA SER A 120 0.97 -5.46 16.62
C SER A 120 0.51 -6.91 16.74
N VAL A 121 0.84 -7.55 17.86
CA VAL A 121 0.45 -8.92 18.22
C VAL A 121 -0.67 -8.88 19.24
#